data_AF-A0A163K9Z1-F1
#
_entry.id   AF-A0A163K9Z1-F1
#
_cell.length_a   1.000
_cell.length_b   1.000
_cell.length_c   1.000
_cell.angle_alpha   90.00
_cell.angle_beta   90.00
_cell.angle_gamma   90.00
#
_symmetry.space_group_name_H-M   'P 1'
#
loop_
_entity.id
_entity.type
_entity.pdbx_description
1 polymer ?
#
loop_
_entity_poly.entity_id
_entity_poly.type
_entity_poly.pdbx_seq_one_letter_code
_entity_poly.pdbx_strand_id
1 'polypeptide(L)'
;MVNAQVQAASRRFNITAPVADSPYVAGQIVPITYTLPDDASLPNVLGLKVYFTSRDASVPFFQATITEDADLSQGFSFKRTANTLVYYEHQLNYGIPKETKAGNYQIVFVDVKGGGNTTVPFIVRPYSASAAASATATSSKPGQASNIFLQGESAASTLSPPLLVVFALVLLSLL
;
A
#
# COMPACT_ATOMS: atom_id res chain seq x y z
N MET A 1 20.65 10.48 -8.14
CA MET A 1 19.42 9.73 -7.80
C MET A 1 18.32 10.35 -8.65
N VAL A 2 17.82 9.64 -9.66
CA VAL A 2 16.80 10.21 -10.57
C VAL A 2 15.46 10.12 -9.86
N ASN A 3 14.82 11.26 -9.64
CA ASN A 3 13.50 11.32 -9.02
C ASN A 3 12.52 10.58 -9.95
N ALA A 4 12.02 9.40 -9.56
CA ALA A 4 11.20 8.49 -10.37
C ALA A 4 9.76 9.00 -10.61
N GLN A 5 9.59 10.32 -10.59
CA GLN A 5 8.31 11.00 -10.68
C GLN A 5 7.99 11.31 -12.13
N VAL A 6 6.80 10.93 -12.57
CA VAL A 6 6.26 11.27 -13.89
C VAL A 6 5.32 12.45 -13.71
N GLN A 7 5.66 13.60 -14.30
CA GLN A 7 4.74 14.74 -14.34
C GLN A 7 3.62 14.45 -15.34
N ALA A 8 2.37 14.66 -14.93
CA ALA A 8 1.23 14.51 -15.82
C ALA A 8 1.29 15.48 -16.99
N ALA A 9 0.72 15.09 -18.14
CA ALA A 9 0.63 15.93 -19.32
C ALA A 9 -0.06 17.28 -19.05
N SER A 10 -1.09 17.29 -18.19
CA SER A 10 -1.79 18.51 -17.77
C SER A 10 -1.00 19.35 -16.76
N ARG A 11 0.14 18.85 -16.25
CA ARG A 11 1.00 19.48 -15.22
C ARG A 11 0.32 19.80 -13.89
N ARG A 12 -0.87 19.24 -13.67
CA ARG A 12 -1.73 19.47 -12.48
C ARG A 12 -1.53 18.45 -11.36
N PHE A 13 -0.86 17.36 -11.67
CA PHE A 13 -0.49 16.33 -10.70
C PHE A 13 0.80 15.65 -11.15
N ASN A 14 1.42 14.95 -10.21
CA ASN A 14 2.58 14.13 -10.43
C ASN A 14 2.29 12.70 -10.00
N ILE A 15 2.90 11.73 -10.67
CA ILE A 15 2.79 10.31 -10.35
C ILE A 15 4.13 9.87 -9.77
N THR A 16 4.11 9.27 -8.58
CA THR A 16 5.30 8.78 -7.89
C THR A 16 5.31 7.26 -7.76
N ALA A 17 4.15 6.60 -7.94
CA ALA A 17 4.05 5.15 -8.07
C ALA A 17 2.93 4.76 -9.06
N PRO A 18 3.08 3.66 -9.83
CA PRO A 18 4.23 2.75 -9.84
C PRO A 18 5.48 3.42 -10.42
N VAL A 19 6.64 2.82 -10.18
CA VAL A 19 7.88 3.25 -10.82
C VAL A 19 7.90 2.71 -12.25
N ALA A 20 8.20 3.58 -13.22
CA ALA A 20 8.22 3.20 -14.62
C ALA A 20 9.16 2.00 -14.86
N ASP A 21 8.70 1.08 -15.71
CA ASP A 21 9.41 -0.14 -16.14
C ASP A 21 9.83 -1.08 -14.99
N SER A 22 9.28 -0.87 -13.79
CA SER A 22 9.57 -1.72 -12.63
C SER A 22 8.83 -3.06 -12.71
N PRO A 23 9.43 -4.14 -12.16
CA PRO A 23 8.80 -5.45 -12.14
C PRO A 23 7.80 -5.57 -10.97
N TYR A 24 6.59 -6.04 -11.29
CA TYR A 24 5.59 -6.50 -10.34
C TYR A 24 5.24 -7.97 -10.64
N VAL A 25 4.71 -8.71 -9.66
CA VAL A 25 4.30 -10.10 -9.85
C VAL A 25 2.78 -10.16 -9.87
N ALA A 26 2.20 -10.97 -10.75
CA ALA A 26 0.77 -11.28 -10.66
C ALA A 26 0.44 -11.80 -9.25
N GLY A 27 -0.74 -11.47 -8.72
CA GLY A 27 -1.13 -11.73 -7.34
C GLY A 27 -0.57 -10.77 -6.28
N GLN A 28 0.29 -9.82 -6.66
CA GLN A 28 0.77 -8.76 -5.76
C GLN A 28 -0.03 -7.46 -5.94
N ILE A 29 0.14 -6.57 -4.97
CA ILE A 29 -0.40 -5.22 -4.99
C ILE A 29 0.57 -4.29 -5.72
N VAL A 30 0.04 -3.52 -6.67
CA VAL A 30 0.71 -2.37 -7.29
C VAL A 30 0.30 -1.12 -6.50
N PRO A 31 1.25 -0.43 -5.85
CA PRO A 31 0.98 0.86 -5.26
C PRO A 31 0.86 1.91 -6.37
N ILE A 32 -0.14 2.76 -6.22
CA ILE A 32 -0.44 3.85 -7.14
C ILE A 32 -0.45 5.11 -6.30
N THR A 33 0.47 6.03 -6.59
CA THR A 33 0.64 7.23 -5.78
C THR A 33 0.76 8.43 -6.69
N TYR A 34 0.00 9.47 -6.37
CA TYR A 34 0.06 10.74 -7.05
C TYR A 34 0.04 11.89 -6.04
N THR A 35 0.66 13.00 -6.44
CA THR A 35 0.73 14.20 -5.63
C THR A 35 0.10 15.38 -6.36
N LEU A 36 -0.62 16.19 -5.61
CA LEU A 36 -1.27 17.41 -6.07
C LEU A 36 -0.53 18.62 -5.52
N PRO A 37 -0.39 19.71 -6.29
CA PRO A 37 0.07 20.99 -5.76
C PRO A 37 -0.93 21.53 -4.73
N ASP A 38 -0.49 22.44 -3.87
CA ASP A 38 -1.37 23.22 -3.01
C ASP A 38 -2.15 24.24 -3.85
N ASP A 39 -3.40 23.90 -4.18
CA ASP A 39 -4.28 24.68 -5.06
C ASP A 39 -5.75 24.34 -4.79
N ALA A 40 -6.44 25.22 -4.07
CA ALA A 40 -7.84 25.04 -3.70
C ALA A 40 -8.81 25.01 -4.91
N SER A 41 -8.38 25.48 -6.09
CA SER A 41 -9.19 25.47 -7.30
C SER A 41 -9.07 24.17 -8.10
N LEU A 42 -8.10 23.31 -7.76
CA LEU A 42 -7.77 22.09 -8.48
C LEU A 42 -8.96 21.14 -8.70
N PRO A 43 -9.84 20.87 -7.72
CA PRO A 43 -10.99 19.98 -7.92
C PRO A 43 -11.98 20.46 -8.99
N ASN A 44 -11.98 21.76 -9.34
CA ASN A 44 -12.85 22.30 -10.39
C ASN A 44 -12.31 22.03 -11.79
N VAL A 45 -11.00 21.84 -11.92
CA VAL A 45 -10.30 21.75 -13.21
C VAL A 45 -9.61 20.41 -13.45
N LEU A 46 -9.48 19.58 -12.41
CA LEU A 46 -8.96 18.22 -12.47
C LEU A 46 -10.07 17.24 -12.05
N GLY A 47 -10.21 16.17 -12.82
CA GLY A 47 -10.94 14.98 -12.41
C GLY A 47 -10.11 13.79 -12.84
N LEU A 48 -9.89 12.81 -11.97
CA LEU A 48 -8.89 11.78 -12.22
C LEU A 48 -9.52 10.39 -12.22
N LYS A 49 -9.34 9.67 -13.33
CA LYS A 49 -9.65 8.25 -13.44
C LYS A 49 -8.38 7.45 -13.58
N VAL A 50 -8.37 6.25 -13.02
CA VAL A 50 -7.19 5.39 -13.05
C VAL A 50 -7.59 4.00 -13.55
N TYR A 51 -6.85 3.52 -14.54
CA TYR A 51 -7.06 2.23 -15.18
C TYR A 51 -5.78 1.40 -15.21
N PHE A 52 -5.94 0.09 -15.15
CA PHE A 52 -4.89 -0.89 -15.44
C PHE A 52 -5.19 -1.55 -16.77
N THR A 53 -4.21 -1.58 -17.68
CA THR A 53 -4.39 -2.18 -19.01
C THR A 53 -3.09 -2.77 -19.54
N SER A 54 -3.21 -3.66 -20.54
CA SER A 54 -2.06 -4.21 -21.28
C SER A 54 -1.51 -3.17 -22.26
N ARG A 55 -0.18 -3.15 -22.43
CA ARG A 55 0.48 -2.45 -23.54
C ARG A 55 0.62 -3.31 -24.78
N ASP A 56 0.44 -4.61 -24.63
CA ASP A 56 0.52 -5.58 -25.71
C ASP A 56 -0.90 -5.98 -26.13
N ALA A 57 -1.27 -5.64 -27.36
CA ALA A 57 -2.56 -5.98 -27.95
C ALA A 57 -2.72 -7.50 -28.19
N SER A 58 -1.62 -8.25 -28.17
CA SER A 58 -1.62 -9.71 -28.35
C SER A 58 -2.02 -10.45 -27.08
N VAL A 59 -1.93 -9.79 -25.92
CA VAL A 59 -2.34 -10.36 -24.63
C VAL A 59 -3.82 -10.07 -24.42
N PRO A 60 -4.70 -11.10 -24.35
CA PRO A 60 -6.12 -10.88 -24.09
C PRO A 60 -6.29 -10.33 -22.67
N PHE A 61 -6.50 -9.02 -22.59
CA PHE A 61 -6.63 -8.32 -21.32
C PHE A 61 -7.78 -7.31 -21.40
N PHE A 62 -8.75 -7.45 -20.49
CA PHE A 62 -9.79 -6.45 -20.32
C PHE A 62 -9.28 -5.36 -19.39
N GLN A 63 -9.37 -4.11 -19.84
CA GLN A 63 -9.03 -2.95 -19.00
C GLN A 63 -9.77 -3.04 -17.68
N ALA A 64 -9.02 -2.94 -16.58
CA ALA A 64 -9.57 -2.89 -15.24
C ALA A 64 -9.67 -1.44 -14.78
N THR A 65 -10.84 -1.05 -14.28
CA THR A 65 -11.03 0.21 -13.56
C THR A 65 -10.45 0.07 -12.16
N ILE A 66 -9.52 0.96 -11.81
CA ILE A 66 -9.01 1.09 -10.44
C ILE A 66 -9.86 2.11 -9.69
N THR A 67 -10.11 3.27 -10.30
CA THR A 67 -11.09 4.24 -9.82
C THR A 67 -11.65 5.08 -10.97
N GLU A 68 -12.94 5.41 -10.90
CA GLU A 68 -13.62 6.37 -11.80
C GLU A 68 -13.63 7.79 -11.24
N ASP A 69 -13.25 7.97 -9.97
CA ASP A 69 -13.21 9.26 -9.29
C ASP A 69 -12.16 9.21 -8.18
N ALA A 70 -10.92 9.54 -8.52
CA ALA A 70 -9.82 9.54 -7.56
C ALA A 70 -9.95 10.75 -6.62
N ASP A 71 -9.64 10.55 -5.34
CA ASP A 71 -9.71 11.60 -4.32
C ASP A 71 -8.71 12.74 -4.62
N LEU A 72 -9.21 13.97 -4.71
CA LEU A 72 -8.40 15.17 -4.94
C LEU A 72 -8.39 16.11 -3.73
N SER A 73 -8.82 15.62 -2.56
CA SER A 73 -9.00 16.46 -1.38
C SER A 73 -7.66 16.92 -0.77
N GLN A 74 -7.59 18.21 -0.47
CA GLN A 74 -6.39 18.84 0.09
C GLN A 74 -6.49 18.96 1.63
N GLY A 75 -6.95 17.89 2.28
CA GLY A 75 -7.06 17.79 3.73
C GLY A 75 -5.71 17.53 4.41
N PHE A 76 -5.65 17.75 5.73
CA PHE A 76 -4.42 17.57 6.52
C PHE A 76 -3.82 16.15 6.43
N SER A 77 -4.65 15.11 6.27
CA SER A 77 -4.20 13.71 6.16
C SER A 77 -3.30 13.47 4.94
N PHE A 78 -3.52 14.21 3.86
CA PHE A 78 -2.79 14.08 2.59
C PHE A 78 -1.64 15.08 2.49
N LYS A 79 -1.64 16.13 3.33
CA LYS A 79 -0.64 17.19 3.30
C LYS A 79 0.77 16.65 3.60
N ARG A 80 1.72 17.05 2.79
CA ARG A 80 3.16 16.80 2.92
C ARG A 80 3.91 18.08 2.66
N THR A 81 5.12 18.16 3.22
CA THR A 81 6.03 19.29 3.00
C THR A 81 7.40 18.75 2.65
N ALA A 82 7.95 19.15 1.50
CA ALA A 82 9.31 18.84 1.11
C ALA A 82 9.96 20.08 0.50
N ASN A 83 11.19 20.41 0.93
CA ASN A 83 11.92 21.59 0.43
C ASN A 83 11.07 22.88 0.47
N THR A 84 10.32 23.08 1.56
CA THR A 84 9.41 24.24 1.77
C THR A 84 8.16 24.25 0.88
N LEU A 85 8.01 23.29 -0.06
CA LEU A 85 6.81 23.14 -0.88
C LEU A 85 5.80 22.24 -0.17
N VAL A 86 4.55 22.70 -0.10
CA VAL A 86 3.40 21.92 0.34
C VAL A 86 2.79 21.20 -0.86
N TYR A 87 2.49 19.92 -0.69
CA TYR A 87 1.77 19.11 -1.66
C TYR A 87 0.85 18.12 -0.95
N TYR A 88 -0.08 17.53 -1.68
CA TYR A 88 -1.04 16.57 -1.16
C TYR A 88 -0.86 15.23 -1.83
N GLU A 89 -0.52 14.20 -1.06
CA GLU A 89 -0.24 12.85 -1.57
C GLU A 89 -1.43 11.93 -1.35
N HIS A 90 -1.86 11.27 -2.42
CA HIS A 90 -2.91 10.27 -2.40
C HIS A 90 -2.36 8.92 -2.84
N GLN A 91 -2.88 7.86 -2.22
CA GLN A 91 -2.44 6.50 -2.46
C GLN A 91 -3.64 5.60 -2.76
N LEU A 92 -3.49 4.78 -3.79
CA LEU A 92 -4.42 3.72 -4.19
C LEU A 92 -3.63 2.42 -4.30
N ASN A 93 -4.31 1.30 -4.12
CA ASN A 93 -3.71 -0.02 -4.25
C ASN A 93 -4.53 -0.83 -5.23
N TYR A 94 -3.84 -1.46 -6.20
CA TYR A 94 -4.47 -2.38 -7.12
C TYR A 94 -3.85 -3.77 -6.99
N GLY A 95 -4.66 -4.77 -6.64
CA GLY A 95 -4.22 -6.17 -6.62
C GLY A 95 -4.22 -6.73 -8.03
N ILE A 96 -3.05 -7.05 -8.58
CA ILE A 96 -2.96 -7.72 -9.88
C ILE A 96 -3.58 -9.12 -9.73
N PRO A 97 -4.60 -9.48 -10.52
CA PRO A 97 -5.16 -10.83 -10.49
C PRO A 97 -4.09 -11.90 -10.74
N LYS A 98 -4.20 -13.07 -10.07
CA LYS A 98 -3.17 -14.13 -10.13
C LYS A 98 -3.06 -14.76 -11.51
N GLU A 99 -4.14 -14.72 -12.27
CA GLU A 99 -4.29 -15.21 -13.63
C GLU A 99 -3.73 -14.25 -14.70
N THR A 100 -3.34 -13.03 -14.30
CA THR A 100 -2.71 -12.05 -15.19
C THR A 100 -1.47 -12.66 -15.81
N LYS A 101 -1.41 -12.66 -17.15
CA LYS A 101 -0.27 -13.19 -17.88
C LYS A 101 0.95 -12.30 -17.68
N ALA A 102 2.13 -12.90 -17.78
CA ALA A 102 3.35 -12.10 -17.80
C ALA A 102 3.40 -11.25 -19.06
N GLY A 103 3.85 -10.01 -18.94
CA GLY A 103 3.88 -9.08 -20.07
C GLY A 103 4.10 -7.62 -19.68
N ASN A 104 3.95 -6.75 -20.66
CA ASN A 104 4.07 -5.31 -20.51
C ASN A 104 2.69 -4.70 -20.26
N TYR A 105 2.54 -4.01 -19.13
CA TYR A 105 1.30 -3.38 -18.72
C TYR A 105 1.53 -1.90 -18.42
N GLN A 106 0.46 -1.19 -18.14
CA GLN A 106 0.51 0.21 -17.75
C GLN A 106 -0.63 0.58 -16.80
N ILE A 107 -0.33 1.56 -15.94
CA ILE A 107 -1.36 2.35 -15.27
C ILE A 107 -1.63 3.58 -16.12
N VAL A 108 -2.90 3.85 -16.40
CA VAL A 108 -3.36 5.01 -17.17
C VAL A 108 -4.11 5.95 -16.25
N PHE A 109 -3.59 7.17 -16.10
CA PHE A 109 -4.24 8.27 -15.42
C PHE A 109 -4.92 9.15 -16.46
N VAL A 110 -6.22 9.34 -16.35
CA VAL A 110 -7.02 10.15 -17.28
C VAL A 110 -7.52 11.39 -16.57
N ASP A 111 -7.11 12.56 -17.05
CA ASP A 111 -7.66 13.84 -16.60
C ASP A 111 -8.94 14.14 -17.39
N VAL A 112 -10.10 13.90 -16.77
CA VAL A 112 -11.39 14.04 -17.43
C VAL A 112 -11.89 15.48 -17.54
N LYS A 113 -11.24 16.43 -16.85
CA LYS A 113 -11.62 17.85 -16.88
C LYS A 113 -10.62 18.71 -17.65
N GLY A 114 -9.33 18.54 -17.35
CA GLY A 114 -8.23 19.24 -18.02
C GLY A 114 -7.86 18.64 -19.37
N GLY A 115 -8.25 17.38 -19.62
CA GLY A 115 -7.90 16.64 -20.81
C GLY A 115 -6.49 16.06 -20.74
N GLY A 116 -6.33 14.91 -21.39
CA GLY A 116 -5.06 14.22 -21.53
C GLY A 116 -4.90 13.02 -20.60
N ASN A 117 -3.96 12.18 -20.98
CA ASN A 117 -3.69 10.89 -20.38
C ASN A 117 -2.21 10.83 -20.04
N THR A 118 -1.90 10.32 -18.86
CA THR A 118 -0.51 10.02 -18.48
C THR A 118 -0.42 8.55 -18.16
N THR A 119 0.51 7.87 -18.82
CA THR A 119 0.67 6.42 -18.69
C THR A 119 1.99 6.10 -18.01
N VAL A 120 1.98 5.20 -17.04
CA VAL A 120 3.18 4.67 -16.41
C VAL A 120 3.31 3.19 -16.76
N PRO A 121 4.29 2.81 -17.61
CA PRO A 121 4.49 1.43 -17.99
C PRO A 121 5.16 0.64 -16.86
N PHE A 122 4.87 -0.65 -16.78
CA PHE A 122 5.55 -1.57 -15.87
C PHE A 122 5.46 -3.01 -16.39
N ILE A 123 6.23 -3.91 -15.80
CA ILE A 123 6.31 -5.31 -16.24
C ILE A 123 5.62 -6.20 -15.21
N VAL A 124 4.68 -7.04 -15.66
CA VAL A 124 4.08 -8.08 -14.82
C VAL A 124 4.80 -9.40 -15.06
N ARG A 125 5.25 -10.03 -13.98
CA ARG A 125 5.85 -11.36 -13.94
C ARG A 125 4.79 -12.42 -13.60
N PRO A 126 5.01 -13.69 -13.98
CA PRO A 126 4.07 -14.77 -13.66
C PRO A 126 3.81 -14.87 -12.16
N TYR A 127 2.59 -15.28 -11.77
CA TYR A 127 2.26 -15.53 -10.37
C TYR A 127 3.24 -16.54 -9.76
N SER A 128 3.87 -16.14 -8.67
CA SER A 128 4.62 -17.05 -7.82
C SER A 128 3.75 -17.34 -6.60
N ALA A 129 3.32 -18.58 -6.42
CA ALA A 129 2.81 -18.99 -5.13
C ALA A 129 3.96 -18.82 -4.13
N SER A 130 3.79 -17.93 -3.15
CA SER A 130 4.70 -17.89 -2.02
C SER A 130 4.64 -19.27 -1.37
N ALA A 131 5.74 -20.03 -1.41
CA ALA A 131 5.85 -21.22 -0.60
C ALA A 131 5.78 -20.74 0.85
N ALA A 132 4.65 -20.99 1.51
CA ALA A 132 4.60 -20.83 2.96
C ALA A 132 5.74 -21.67 3.52
N ALA A 133 6.72 -21.03 4.15
CA ALA A 133 7.73 -21.74 4.89
C ALA A 133 7.02 -22.44 6.05
N SER A 134 6.71 -23.73 5.88
CA SER A 134 6.29 -24.58 6.99
C SER A 134 7.47 -24.71 7.93
N ALA A 135 7.50 -23.87 8.96
CA ALA A 135 8.40 -24.06 10.09
C ALA A 135 7.94 -25.28 10.89
N THR A 136 8.34 -26.47 10.45
CA THR A 136 8.23 -27.67 11.29
C THR A 136 9.32 -27.56 12.36
N ALA A 137 9.01 -26.89 13.47
CA ALA A 137 9.82 -26.94 14.68
C ALA A 137 9.87 -28.40 15.15
N THR A 138 10.94 -29.11 14.80
CA THR A 138 11.20 -30.44 15.32
C THR A 138 11.84 -30.25 16.69
N SER A 139 11.07 -30.51 17.75
CA SER A 139 11.53 -30.45 19.13
C SER A 139 12.54 -31.59 19.41
N SER A 140 13.82 -31.35 19.14
CA SER A 140 14.91 -32.19 19.64
C SER A 140 15.22 -31.83 21.09
N LYS A 141 14.74 -32.67 21.99
CA LYS A 141 15.05 -32.80 23.42
C LYS A 141 16.54 -32.54 23.75
N PRO A 142 16.89 -31.65 24.71
CA PRO A 142 18.25 -31.52 25.20
C PRO A 142 18.53 -32.61 26.26
N GLY A 143 19.58 -33.40 26.04
CA GLY A 143 20.19 -34.24 27.07
C GLY A 143 21.27 -33.46 27.86
N GLN A 144 21.16 -33.55 29.18
CA GLN A 144 22.15 -33.32 30.28
C GLN A 144 23.64 -33.42 29.90
N ALA A 145 24.63 -32.89 30.63
CA ALA A 145 24.83 -31.92 31.72
C ALA A 145 26.37 -31.80 31.88
N SER A 146 26.96 -30.69 32.33
CA SER A 146 27.55 -30.56 33.69
C SER A 146 28.19 -29.19 33.89
N ASN A 147 28.18 -28.77 35.15
CA ASN A 147 28.33 -27.43 35.72
C ASN A 147 29.78 -26.95 35.87
N ILE A 148 29.96 -25.74 36.44
CA ILE A 148 30.86 -25.36 37.56
C ILE A 148 31.25 -23.89 37.34
N PHE A 149 30.72 -22.95 38.15
CA PHE A 149 31.43 -21.80 38.76
C PHE A 149 30.42 -20.80 39.40
N LEU A 150 30.32 -20.91 40.74
CA LEU A 150 30.10 -19.87 41.78
C LEU A 150 28.82 -19.00 41.73
N GLN A 151 27.83 -19.23 42.61
CA GLN A 151 27.69 -18.82 44.03
C GLN A 151 27.24 -17.36 44.22
N GLY A 152 26.09 -17.17 44.89
CA GLY A 152 25.69 -15.89 45.49
C GLY A 152 24.20 -15.72 45.78
N GLU A 153 23.73 -16.31 46.89
CA GLU A 153 22.61 -15.94 47.79
C GLU A 153 21.28 -15.31 47.30
N SER A 154 20.20 -16.10 47.51
CA SER A 154 18.96 -15.84 48.27
C SER A 154 18.27 -14.45 48.24
N ALA A 155 17.01 -14.41 47.79
CA ALA A 155 15.85 -14.02 48.62
C ALA A 155 14.49 -14.06 47.88
N ALA A 156 13.55 -14.81 48.49
CA ALA A 156 12.12 -14.56 48.69
C ALA A 156 11.20 -14.01 47.56
N SER A 157 10.33 -14.91 47.09
CA SER A 157 8.85 -14.82 46.96
C SER A 157 8.14 -13.45 46.95
N THR A 158 7.29 -13.24 45.93
CA THR A 158 6.04 -12.46 46.07
C THR A 158 4.96 -12.91 45.08
N LEU A 159 3.78 -13.18 45.64
CA LEU A 159 2.51 -13.54 44.98
C LEU A 159 1.82 -12.32 44.35
N SER A 160 1.07 -12.54 43.27
CA SER A 160 -0.38 -12.20 43.14
C SER A 160 -0.89 -12.24 41.68
N PRO A 161 -2.07 -12.81 41.41
CA PRO A 161 -2.96 -12.42 40.30
C PRO A 161 -4.10 -11.53 40.85
N PRO A 162 -4.80 -10.67 40.08
CA PRO A 162 -6.04 -11.05 39.34
C PRO A 162 -6.33 -10.09 38.13
N LEU A 163 -7.42 -10.06 37.37
CA LEU A 163 -8.83 -9.84 37.75
C LEU A 163 -9.76 -10.02 36.54
N LEU A 164 -10.90 -10.66 36.82
CA LEU A 164 -12.03 -10.95 35.94
C LEU A 164 -12.98 -9.73 35.93
N VAL A 165 -13.40 -9.25 34.76
CA VAL A 165 -14.34 -8.12 34.62
C VAL A 165 -15.76 -8.63 34.43
N VAL A 166 -16.65 -8.25 35.36
CA VAL A 166 -18.10 -8.48 35.29
C VAL A 166 -18.77 -7.21 34.78
N PHE A 167 -19.58 -7.33 33.72
CA PHE A 167 -20.42 -6.27 33.16
C PHE A 167 -21.74 -6.18 33.95
N ALA A 168 -22.11 -4.97 34.38
CA ALA A 168 -23.47 -4.66 34.84
C ALA A 168 -23.96 -3.39 34.11
N LEU A 169 -25.02 -3.56 33.33
CA LEU A 169 -25.76 -2.52 32.62
C LEU A 169 -26.85 -1.98 33.56
N VAL A 170 -26.89 -0.66 33.79
CA VAL A 170 -27.98 0.00 34.52
C VAL A 170 -28.60 1.07 33.61
N LEU A 171 -29.93 1.01 33.54
CA LEU A 171 -30.86 1.80 32.74
C LEU A 171 -31.48 2.93 33.59
N LEU A 172 -32.10 3.90 32.91
CA LEU A 172 -33.11 4.89 33.37
C LEU A 172 -32.50 6.23 33.84
N SER A 173 -33.01 7.40 33.45
CA SER A 173 -34.43 7.78 33.54
C SER A 173 -34.91 8.94 32.67
N LEU A 174 -36.22 8.87 32.37
CA LEU A 174 -37.14 9.94 31.98
C LEU A 174 -37.75 10.55 33.25
N LEU A 175 -37.73 11.87 33.41
CA LEU A 175 -38.88 12.76 33.65
C LEU A 175 -38.40 14.22 33.66
#